data_AF-A0A9W9XUW2-F1
#
_entry.id   AF-A0A9W9XUW2-F1
#
_cell.length_a   1.000
_cell.length_b   1.000
_cell.length_c   1.000
_cell.angle_alpha   90.00
_cell.angle_beta   90.00
_cell.angle_gamma   90.00
#
_symmetry.space_group_name_H-M   'P 1'
#
loop_
_entity.id
_entity.type
_entity.pdbx_description
1 polymer ?
#
loop_
_entity_poly.entity_id
_entity_poly.type
_entity_poly.pdbx_seq_one_letter_code
_entity_poly.pdbx_strand_id
1 'polypeptide(L)'
;MSQLLQASAEQENAEDSLSEEELNGNLFLFTAAGFETTANTISYAIMLLARHPRWQEWLFEEVDSLIPTGASEVPEYTSIVPRVTRIMAVMLETLRLYSPIIRILRTNDAAQELNTSKGMIQLPANSTVTINIISLHLDPEVWPDINQCSDPPWVAAENQVLPDESAFRPSRWINPDTVPRRLYQPPKGYFLTWSYGPRVCPGQKMAQVEFVAVILKLLQHHRIDAIPIAGEEREDVEQRLDKVMSGCIPKMTLVMEGIYDARKTGGVPIRLTRRN
;
A
#
# COMPACT_ATOMS: atom_id res chain seq x y z
N MET A 1 -13.55 0.63 15.34
CA MET A 1 -13.65 -0.12 16.61
C MET A 1 -14.62 0.49 17.62
N SER A 2 -14.85 1.82 17.69
CA SER A 2 -15.75 2.37 18.73
C SER A 2 -17.24 2.05 18.54
N GLN A 3 -17.75 1.93 17.30
CA GLN A 3 -19.18 1.65 17.07
C GLN A 3 -19.63 0.25 17.48
N LEU A 4 -18.76 -0.77 17.38
CA LEU A 4 -19.07 -2.13 17.84
C LEU A 4 -19.09 -2.23 19.37
N LEU A 5 -18.18 -1.49 20.02
CA LEU A 5 -18.16 -1.38 21.48
C LEU A 5 -19.35 -0.55 21.99
N GLN A 6 -19.73 0.51 21.28
CA GLN A 6 -20.92 1.31 21.59
C GLN A 6 -22.22 0.50 21.39
N ALA A 7 -22.33 -0.26 20.30
CA ALA A 7 -23.45 -1.19 20.08
C ALA A 7 -23.54 -2.28 21.17
N SER A 8 -22.41 -2.64 21.80
CA SER A 8 -22.39 -3.59 22.91
C SER A 8 -22.62 -2.95 24.29
N ALA A 9 -22.36 -1.65 24.47
CA ALA A 9 -22.29 -1.02 25.79
C ALA A 9 -23.42 -0.04 26.11
N GLU A 10 -24.17 0.46 25.13
CA GLU A 10 -25.10 1.59 25.32
C GLU A 10 -26.60 1.28 25.06
N GLN A 11 -26.99 0.03 24.79
CA GLN A 11 -28.40 -0.30 24.58
C GLN A 11 -29.03 -0.96 25.81
N GLU A 12 -29.98 -0.25 26.44
CA GLU A 12 -30.82 -0.73 27.55
C GLU A 12 -31.70 -1.95 27.16
N ASN A 13 -31.79 -2.26 25.85
CA ASN A 13 -32.47 -3.44 25.32
C ASN A 13 -31.46 -4.44 24.75
N ALA A 14 -31.42 -5.65 25.34
CA ALA A 14 -30.55 -6.75 24.93
C ALA A 14 -30.81 -7.26 23.49
N GLU A 15 -31.92 -6.88 22.85
CA GLU A 15 -32.27 -7.29 21.48
C GLU A 15 -31.44 -6.59 20.39
N ASP A 16 -30.83 -5.43 20.67
CA ASP A 16 -30.03 -4.69 19.68
C ASP A 16 -28.50 -4.84 19.89
N SER A 17 -28.07 -5.48 20.97
CA SER A 17 -26.65 -5.73 21.25
C SER A 17 -26.09 -6.90 20.45
N LEU A 18 -24.83 -6.82 20.03
CA LEU A 18 -24.16 -7.96 19.39
C LEU A 18 -24.03 -9.12 20.36
N SER A 19 -24.46 -10.30 19.93
CA SER A 19 -24.17 -11.56 20.62
C SER A 19 -22.65 -11.83 20.69
N GLU A 20 -22.25 -12.68 21.63
CA GLU A 20 -20.86 -13.11 21.75
C GLU A 20 -20.34 -13.76 20.46
N GLU A 21 -21.18 -14.55 19.78
CA GLU A 21 -20.84 -15.17 18.49
C GLU A 21 -20.62 -14.12 17.39
N GLU A 22 -21.48 -13.10 17.30
CA GLU A 22 -21.31 -12.00 16.35
C GLU A 22 -20.07 -11.16 16.65
N LEU A 23 -19.77 -10.91 17.92
CA LEU A 23 -18.56 -10.20 18.34
C LEU A 23 -17.30 -10.98 17.94
N ASN A 24 -17.28 -12.28 18.23
CA ASN A 24 -16.18 -13.18 17.86
C ASN A 24 -16.00 -13.27 16.34
N GLY A 25 -17.10 -13.39 15.59
CA GLY A 25 -17.09 -13.40 14.12
C GLY A 25 -16.54 -12.10 13.53
N ASN A 26 -16.97 -10.95 14.06
CA ASN A 26 -16.45 -9.64 13.66
C ASN A 26 -14.96 -9.49 13.99
N LEU A 27 -14.53 -9.89 15.19
CA LEU A 27 -13.13 -9.83 15.60
C LEU A 27 -12.24 -10.68 14.68
N PHE A 28 -12.68 -11.89 14.37
CA PHE A 28 -12.00 -12.77 13.42
C PHE A 28 -11.90 -12.12 12.04
N LEU A 29 -13.01 -11.58 11.51
CA LEU A 29 -13.04 -10.94 10.21
C LEU A 29 -12.09 -9.73 10.14
N PHE A 30 -12.10 -8.84 11.14
CA PHE A 30 -11.19 -7.68 11.15
C PHE A 30 -9.74 -8.09 11.26
N THR A 31 -9.44 -9.11 12.06
CA THR A 31 -8.06 -9.63 12.21
C THR A 31 -7.58 -10.22 10.89
N ALA A 32 -8.36 -11.12 10.27
CA ALA A 32 -7.99 -11.74 9.01
C ALA A 32 -7.86 -10.69 7.88
N ALA A 33 -8.83 -9.78 7.75
CA ALA A 33 -8.84 -8.76 6.70
C ALA A 33 -7.68 -7.75 6.85
N GLY A 34 -7.36 -7.34 8.07
CA GLY A 34 -6.28 -6.38 8.35
C GLY A 34 -4.90 -7.00 8.29
N PHE A 35 -4.74 -8.25 8.73
CA PHE A 35 -3.43 -8.88 8.88
C PHE A 35 -2.74 -9.12 7.54
N GLU A 36 -3.37 -9.90 6.64
CA GLU A 36 -2.71 -10.27 5.38
C GLU A 36 -2.54 -9.07 4.45
N THR A 37 -3.51 -8.14 4.40
CA THR A 37 -3.44 -6.99 3.50
C THR A 37 -2.32 -6.02 3.90
N THR A 38 -2.20 -5.69 5.19
CA THR A 38 -1.12 -4.82 5.67
C THR A 38 0.24 -5.52 5.59
N ALA A 39 0.35 -6.79 6.00
CA ALA A 39 1.61 -7.52 5.99
C ALA A 39 2.22 -7.63 4.59
N ASN A 40 1.40 -7.95 3.58
CA ASN A 40 1.87 -8.01 2.20
C ASN A 40 2.25 -6.62 1.66
N THR A 41 1.48 -5.58 1.99
CA THR A 41 1.81 -4.18 1.60
C THR A 41 3.17 -3.77 2.16
N ILE A 42 3.44 -4.05 3.44
CA ILE A 42 4.74 -3.77 4.07
C ILE A 42 5.85 -4.60 3.41
N SER A 43 5.57 -5.87 3.10
CA SER A 43 6.56 -6.77 2.46
C SER A 43 6.98 -6.25 1.07
N TYR A 44 6.04 -5.82 0.24
CA TYR A 44 6.34 -5.18 -1.05
C TYR A 44 7.10 -3.86 -0.87
N ALA A 45 6.72 -3.03 0.09
CA ALA A 45 7.44 -1.78 0.35
C ALA A 45 8.89 -2.02 0.77
N ILE A 46 9.15 -3.02 1.61
CA ILE A 46 10.51 -3.42 2.00
C ILE A 46 11.31 -3.87 0.77
N MET A 47 10.73 -4.70 -0.10
CA MET A 47 11.36 -5.16 -1.34
C MET A 47 11.66 -4.02 -2.31
N LEU A 48 10.71 -3.09 -2.49
CA LEU A 48 10.87 -1.91 -3.33
C LEU A 48 11.95 -0.97 -2.79
N LEU A 49 12.00 -0.75 -1.48
CA LEU A 49 13.03 0.08 -0.86
C LEU A 49 14.42 -0.57 -0.94
N ALA A 50 14.51 -1.90 -0.83
CA ALA A 50 15.76 -2.65 -1.04
C ALA A 50 16.22 -2.57 -2.51
N ARG A 51 15.27 -2.64 -3.45
CA ARG A 51 15.50 -2.54 -4.90
C ARG A 51 15.92 -1.14 -5.34
N HIS A 52 15.45 -0.10 -4.63
CA HIS A 52 15.67 1.31 -4.96
C HIS A 52 16.24 2.10 -3.77
N PRO A 53 17.55 1.97 -3.47
CA PRO A 53 18.16 2.58 -2.30
C PRO A 53 18.10 4.12 -2.26
N ARG A 54 17.95 4.80 -3.40
CA ARG A 54 17.79 6.26 -3.47
C ARG A 54 16.45 6.74 -2.90
N TRP A 55 15.39 5.92 -3.01
CA TRP A 55 14.12 6.20 -2.33
C TRP A 55 14.26 6.11 -0.81
N GLN A 56 15.15 5.27 -0.29
CA GLN A 56 15.46 5.26 1.15
C GLN A 56 16.15 6.55 1.60
N GLU A 57 17.11 7.07 0.82
CA GLU A 57 17.75 8.37 1.11
C GLU A 57 16.73 9.51 1.12
N TRP A 58 15.79 9.49 0.18
CA TRP A 58 14.68 10.42 0.15
C TRP A 58 13.75 10.29 1.37
N LEU A 59 13.51 9.08 1.88
CA LEU A 59 12.74 8.89 3.11
C LEU A 59 13.53 9.33 4.36
N PHE A 60 14.84 9.12 4.39
CA PHE A 60 15.70 9.49 5.51
C PHE A 60 15.63 10.97 5.84
N GLU A 61 15.59 11.85 4.84
CA GLU A 61 15.39 13.28 5.05
C GLU A 61 14.09 13.59 5.83
N GLU A 62 12.98 12.89 5.52
CA GLU A 62 11.72 13.04 6.24
C GLU A 62 11.82 12.47 7.66
N VAL A 63 12.35 11.25 7.80
CA VAL A 63 12.53 10.57 9.09
C VAL A 63 13.37 11.42 10.06
N ASP A 64 14.51 11.94 9.60
CA ASP A 64 15.46 12.70 10.41
C ASP A 64 14.87 14.08 10.79
N SER A 65 13.98 14.64 9.97
CA SER A 65 13.24 15.88 10.29
C SER A 65 12.13 15.67 11.34
N LEU A 66 11.65 14.44 11.49
CA LEU A 66 10.56 14.08 12.41
C LEU A 66 11.09 13.59 13.76
N ILE A 67 12.19 12.83 13.74
CA ILE A 67 12.77 12.22 14.91
C ILE A 67 14.26 12.59 14.95
N PRO A 68 14.63 13.67 15.67
CA PRO A 68 16.01 14.07 15.80
C PRO A 68 16.89 12.95 16.39
N THR A 69 18.15 12.90 15.96
CA THR A 69 19.13 11.92 16.40
C THR A 69 19.23 11.86 17.93
N GLY A 70 18.98 10.67 18.51
CA GLY A 70 19.02 10.44 19.96
C GLY A 70 17.66 10.47 20.67
N ALA A 71 16.57 10.82 19.98
CA ALA A 71 15.23 10.68 20.54
C ALA A 71 14.83 9.20 20.64
N SER A 72 14.55 8.73 21.86
CA SER A 72 14.15 7.34 22.12
C SER A 72 12.66 7.09 21.86
N GLU A 73 11.83 8.13 21.87
CA GLU A 73 10.38 8.01 21.76
C GLU A 73 9.89 8.41 20.36
N VAL A 74 8.93 7.63 19.85
CA VAL A 74 8.20 7.96 18.62
C VAL A 74 7.18 9.05 18.97
N PRO A 75 7.13 10.17 18.23
CA PRO A 75 6.13 11.22 18.47
C PRO A 75 4.68 10.70 18.41
N GLU A 76 3.79 11.36 19.14
CA GLU A 76 2.36 10.99 19.15
C GLU A 76 1.75 10.98 17.75
N TYR A 77 0.79 10.08 17.54
CA TYR A 77 0.07 9.89 16.28
C TYR A 77 -0.38 11.22 15.63
N THR A 78 -1.03 12.09 16.40
CA THR A 78 -1.59 13.36 15.92
C THR A 78 -0.51 14.34 15.44
N SER A 79 0.70 14.24 15.97
CA SER A 79 1.83 15.10 15.61
C SER A 79 2.56 14.61 14.35
N ILE A 80 2.58 13.29 14.11
CA ILE A 80 3.43 12.68 13.10
C ILE A 80 2.70 12.42 11.78
N VAL A 81 1.45 11.96 11.85
CA VAL A 81 0.68 11.55 10.66
C VAL A 81 0.52 12.68 9.64
N PRO A 82 0.31 13.96 10.03
CA PRO A 82 0.25 15.05 9.07
C PRO A 82 1.58 15.35 8.36
N ARG A 83 2.70 14.84 8.87
CA ARG A 83 4.06 15.20 8.42
C ARG A 83 4.79 14.09 7.66
N VAL A 84 4.33 12.84 7.72
CA VAL A 84 4.91 11.66 7.03
C VAL A 84 4.48 11.54 5.56
N THR A 85 4.68 12.62 4.81
CA THR A 85 4.17 12.74 3.43
C THR A 85 4.89 11.78 2.48
N ARG A 86 6.21 11.65 2.60
CA ARG A 86 7.04 10.78 1.76
C ARG A 86 6.82 9.30 2.08
N ILE A 87 6.70 8.95 3.36
CA ILE A 87 6.34 7.58 3.76
C ILE A 87 4.95 7.20 3.23
N MET A 88 3.97 8.12 3.32
CA MET A 88 2.65 7.89 2.75
C MET A 88 2.67 7.78 1.23
N ALA A 89 3.51 8.56 0.54
CA ALA A 89 3.71 8.45 -0.90
C ALA A 89 4.27 7.08 -1.30
N VAL A 90 5.21 6.53 -0.54
CA VAL A 90 5.73 5.17 -0.72
C VAL A 90 4.64 4.12 -0.50
N MET A 91 3.81 4.28 0.53
CA MET A 91 2.66 3.40 0.77
C MET A 91 1.71 3.38 -0.43
N LEU A 92 1.31 4.57 -0.91
CA LEU A 92 0.36 4.72 -2.00
C LEU A 92 0.91 4.16 -3.32
N GLU A 93 2.19 4.41 -3.62
CA GLU A 93 2.82 3.86 -4.81
C GLU A 93 3.00 2.34 -4.73
N THR A 94 3.33 1.80 -3.55
CA THR A 94 3.37 0.35 -3.31
C THR A 94 2.00 -0.27 -3.56
N LEU A 95 0.95 0.33 -3.01
CA LEU A 95 -0.44 -0.13 -3.17
C LEU A 95 -0.97 0.01 -4.59
N ARG A 96 -0.45 0.97 -5.36
CA ARG A 96 -0.77 1.15 -6.78
C ARG A 96 -0.19 0.02 -7.63
N LEU A 97 1.08 -0.30 -7.42
CA LEU A 97 1.76 -1.37 -8.17
C LEU A 97 1.35 -2.77 -7.69
N TYR A 98 1.16 -2.94 -6.39
CA TYR A 98 0.95 -4.23 -5.73
C TYR A 98 -0.23 -4.18 -4.76
N SER A 99 -1.42 -3.84 -5.29
CA SER A 99 -2.65 -3.84 -4.49
C SER A 99 -2.93 -5.24 -3.93
N PRO A 100 -3.08 -5.40 -2.59
CA PRO A 100 -3.37 -6.71 -2.00
C PRO A 100 -4.67 -7.33 -2.53
N ILE A 101 -5.66 -6.51 -2.83
CA ILE A 101 -6.90 -6.93 -3.50
C ILE A 101 -6.81 -6.54 -4.96
N ILE A 102 -6.86 -7.53 -5.85
CA ILE A 102 -6.65 -7.33 -7.29
C ILE A 102 -7.95 -7.11 -8.07
N ARG A 103 -9.11 -7.52 -7.54
CA ARG A 103 -10.41 -7.43 -8.19
C ARG A 103 -11.53 -7.18 -7.19
N ILE A 104 -12.52 -6.37 -7.58
CA ILE A 104 -13.77 -6.19 -6.83
C ILE A 104 -14.90 -6.76 -7.69
N LEU A 105 -15.72 -7.63 -7.11
CA LEU A 105 -16.86 -8.25 -7.79
C LEU A 105 -18.19 -7.72 -7.23
N ARG A 106 -19.17 -7.54 -8.10
CA ARG A 106 -20.57 -7.24 -7.75
C ARG A 106 -21.48 -8.06 -8.64
N THR A 107 -22.53 -8.63 -8.06
CA THR A 107 -23.60 -9.30 -8.80
C THR A 107 -24.90 -8.55 -8.54
N ASN A 108 -25.67 -8.30 -9.60
CA ASN A 108 -26.99 -7.68 -9.49
C ASN A 108 -28.08 -8.76 -9.46
N ASP A 109 -29.10 -8.60 -8.61
CA ASP A 109 -30.20 -9.56 -8.51
C ASP A 109 -31.33 -9.31 -9.52
N ALA A 110 -31.37 -8.12 -10.12
CA ALA A 110 -32.38 -7.70 -11.08
C ALA A 110 -31.72 -6.92 -12.23
N ALA A 111 -32.39 -6.84 -13.38
CA ALA A 111 -31.89 -6.06 -14.52
C ALA A 111 -31.64 -4.60 -14.12
N GLN A 112 -30.52 -4.04 -14.54
CA GLN A 112 -30.04 -2.72 -14.15
C GLN A 112 -29.44 -1.97 -15.34
N GLU A 113 -29.64 -0.65 -15.38
CA GLU A 113 -29.02 0.22 -16.36
C GLU A 113 -27.77 0.87 -15.76
N LEU A 114 -26.64 0.78 -16.45
CA LEU A 114 -25.41 1.48 -16.11
C LEU A 114 -25.16 2.61 -17.11
N ASN A 115 -25.20 3.84 -16.62
CA ASN A 115 -24.79 5.00 -17.40
C ASN A 115 -23.27 5.16 -17.37
N THR A 116 -22.63 5.08 -18.54
CA THR A 116 -21.18 5.28 -18.70
C THR A 116 -20.90 6.50 -19.56
N SER A 117 -19.65 6.95 -19.59
CA SER A 117 -19.21 8.03 -20.51
C SER A 117 -19.37 7.67 -21.99
N LYS A 118 -19.47 6.38 -22.33
CA LYS A 118 -19.65 5.87 -23.70
C LYS A 118 -21.12 5.54 -24.02
N GLY A 119 -22.04 5.79 -23.10
CA GLY A 119 -23.46 5.50 -23.25
C GLY A 119 -24.00 4.56 -22.17
N MET A 120 -25.26 4.16 -22.36
CA MET A 120 -25.98 3.27 -21.44
C MET A 120 -25.66 1.81 -21.74
N ILE A 121 -25.39 1.03 -20.69
CA ILE A 121 -25.21 -0.42 -20.74
C ILE A 121 -26.35 -1.07 -19.96
N GLN A 122 -27.03 -2.03 -20.58
CA GLN A 122 -28.06 -2.84 -19.95
C GLN A 122 -27.41 -4.08 -19.34
N LEU A 123 -27.51 -4.23 -18.02
CA LEU A 123 -27.09 -5.42 -17.29
C LEU A 123 -28.31 -6.31 -17.01
N PRO A 124 -28.38 -7.53 -17.57
CA PRO A 124 -29.39 -8.52 -17.18
C PRO A 124 -29.28 -8.88 -15.69
N ALA A 125 -30.36 -9.38 -15.10
CA ALA A 125 -30.32 -9.97 -13.76
C ALA A 125 -29.24 -11.07 -13.67
N ASN A 126 -28.61 -11.20 -12.49
CA ASN A 126 -27.54 -12.15 -12.19
C ASN A 126 -26.25 -11.93 -13.00
N SER A 127 -25.97 -10.69 -13.43
CA SER A 127 -24.69 -10.35 -14.07
C SER A 127 -23.62 -10.05 -13.02
N THR A 128 -22.44 -10.66 -13.17
CA THR A 128 -21.28 -10.32 -12.32
C THR A 128 -20.39 -9.31 -13.02
N VAL A 129 -20.30 -8.11 -12.46
CA VAL A 129 -19.35 -7.07 -12.87
C VAL A 129 -18.07 -7.20 -12.03
N THR A 130 -16.93 -7.24 -12.71
CA THR A 130 -15.61 -7.29 -12.07
C THR A 130 -14.82 -6.04 -12.41
N ILE A 131 -14.35 -5.34 -11.39
CA ILE A 131 -13.41 -4.23 -11.52
C ILE A 131 -12.01 -4.79 -11.34
N ASN A 132 -11.17 -4.68 -12.37
CA ASN A 132 -9.76 -5.06 -12.29
C ASN A 132 -8.94 -3.89 -11.73
N ILE A 133 -8.54 -4.02 -10.45
CA ILE A 133 -7.83 -2.96 -9.73
C ILE A 133 -6.44 -2.74 -10.35
N ILE A 134 -5.74 -3.82 -10.71
CA ILE A 134 -4.37 -3.72 -11.23
C ILE A 134 -4.34 -2.98 -12.56
N SER A 135 -5.23 -3.34 -13.50
CA SER A 135 -5.31 -2.63 -14.79
C SER A 135 -5.67 -1.16 -14.62
N LEU A 136 -6.53 -0.83 -13.65
CA LEU A 136 -6.90 0.55 -13.34
C LEU A 136 -5.74 1.34 -12.72
N HIS A 137 -4.95 0.71 -11.85
CA HIS A 137 -3.83 1.35 -11.16
C HIS A 137 -2.58 1.48 -12.03
N LEU A 138 -2.52 0.73 -13.13
CA LEU A 138 -1.46 0.75 -14.14
C LEU A 138 -1.95 1.30 -15.49
N ASP A 139 -3.09 2.01 -15.50
CA ASP A 139 -3.66 2.56 -16.74
C ASP A 139 -2.72 3.62 -17.36
N PRO A 140 -2.21 3.39 -18.58
CA PRO A 140 -1.27 4.30 -19.24
C PRO A 140 -1.92 5.62 -19.68
N GLU A 141 -3.25 5.76 -19.63
CA GLU A 141 -3.90 7.05 -19.89
C GLU A 141 -3.99 7.94 -18.63
N VAL A 142 -3.74 7.37 -17.45
CA VAL A 142 -4.03 8.03 -16.16
C VAL A 142 -2.78 8.29 -15.35
N TRP A 143 -1.88 7.30 -15.29
CA TRP A 143 -0.78 7.29 -14.32
C TRP A 143 0.58 7.85 -14.81
N PRO A 144 0.86 7.98 -16.12
CA PRO A 144 2.11 8.60 -16.56
C PRO A 144 2.22 10.09 -16.24
N ASP A 145 3.45 10.55 -16.08
CA ASP A 145 3.90 11.94 -16.03
C ASP A 145 3.30 12.81 -14.91
N ILE A 146 2.55 12.21 -13.98
CA ILE A 146 1.96 12.92 -12.83
C ILE A 146 3.08 13.50 -11.97
N ASN A 147 3.03 14.81 -11.73
CA ASN A 147 3.91 15.53 -10.80
C ASN A 147 5.41 15.29 -11.04
N GLN A 148 5.85 15.03 -12.28
CA GLN A 148 7.28 14.83 -12.58
C GLN A 148 8.16 16.03 -12.18
N CYS A 149 7.60 17.24 -12.20
CA CYS A 149 8.31 18.44 -11.72
C CYS A 149 8.66 18.41 -10.22
N SER A 150 8.01 17.54 -9.44
CA SER A 150 8.31 17.30 -8.02
C SER A 150 9.34 16.20 -7.80
N ASP A 151 9.81 15.53 -8.87
CA ASP A 151 10.74 14.43 -8.75
C ASP A 151 12.10 14.92 -8.25
N PRO A 152 12.77 14.17 -7.35
CA PRO A 152 14.16 14.41 -7.06
C PRO A 152 15.00 14.39 -8.35
N PRO A 153 16.05 15.23 -8.50
CA PRO A 153 16.82 15.34 -9.73
C PRO A 153 17.42 14.01 -10.22
N TRP A 154 17.64 13.08 -9.29
CA TRP A 154 18.20 11.78 -9.60
C TRP A 154 17.23 10.79 -10.24
N VAL A 155 15.92 11.01 -10.16
CA VAL A 155 14.91 10.13 -10.78
C VAL A 155 15.10 10.13 -12.30
N ALA A 156 15.37 11.30 -12.90
CA ALA A 156 15.63 11.42 -14.32
C ALA A 156 16.95 10.74 -14.76
N ALA A 157 17.90 10.55 -13.83
CA ALA A 157 19.17 9.89 -14.08
C ALA A 157 19.10 8.36 -13.84
N GLU A 158 18.05 7.88 -13.19
CA GLU A 158 17.79 6.45 -13.04
C GLU A 158 17.19 5.96 -14.37
N ASN A 159 17.91 5.08 -15.09
CA ASN A 159 17.44 4.53 -16.35
C ASN A 159 16.14 3.75 -16.12
N GLN A 160 14.99 4.39 -16.33
CA GLN A 160 13.69 3.75 -16.24
C GLN A 160 13.50 2.84 -17.46
N VAL A 161 13.74 1.53 -17.25
CA VAL A 161 13.48 0.49 -18.25
C VAL A 161 11.97 0.29 -18.45
N LEU A 162 11.18 0.59 -17.42
CA LEU A 162 9.73 0.45 -17.41
C LEU A 162 9.03 1.77 -17.81
N PRO A 163 7.86 1.72 -18.45
CA PRO A 163 6.95 2.86 -18.57
C PRO A 163 6.63 3.47 -17.20
N ASP A 164 6.39 4.79 -17.12
CA ASP A 164 6.21 5.50 -15.83
C ASP A 164 5.01 4.98 -15.01
N GLU A 165 3.92 4.57 -15.66
CA GLU A 165 2.79 3.93 -14.99
C GLU A 165 3.18 2.58 -14.35
N SER A 166 4.22 1.92 -14.84
CA SER A 166 4.72 0.66 -14.26
C SER A 166 5.94 0.87 -13.36
N ALA A 167 6.56 2.04 -13.38
CA ALA A 167 7.73 2.37 -12.58
C ALA A 167 7.36 2.69 -11.12
N PHE A 168 8.21 2.27 -10.20
CA PHE A 168 8.11 2.68 -8.79
C PHE A 168 8.64 4.11 -8.62
N ARG A 169 7.72 5.08 -8.63
CA ARG A 169 8.02 6.50 -8.46
C ARG A 169 7.12 7.14 -7.40
N PRO A 170 7.43 6.98 -6.09
CA PRO A 170 6.68 7.58 -5.00
C PRO A 170 6.45 9.09 -5.12
N SER A 171 7.39 9.84 -5.69
CA SER A 171 7.28 11.29 -5.88
C SER A 171 6.08 11.71 -6.74
N ARG A 172 5.50 10.81 -7.56
CA ARG A 172 4.20 11.00 -8.25
C ARG A 172 3.10 11.49 -7.31
N TRP A 173 3.12 11.04 -6.06
CA TRP A 173 2.13 11.39 -5.07
C TRP A 173 2.36 12.76 -4.43
N ILE A 174 3.42 13.47 -4.78
CA ILE A 174 3.78 14.76 -4.19
C ILE A 174 3.42 15.88 -5.15
N ASN A 175 2.37 16.64 -4.83
CA ASN A 175 2.02 17.82 -5.61
C ASN A 175 3.14 18.88 -5.52
N PRO A 176 3.48 19.56 -6.63
CA PRO A 176 4.45 20.64 -6.62
C PRO A 176 3.97 21.78 -5.72
N ASP A 177 4.91 22.33 -4.93
CA ASP A 177 4.79 23.48 -4.01
C ASP A 177 3.37 23.89 -3.57
N THR A 178 2.66 22.93 -2.97
CA THR A 178 1.50 23.25 -2.12
C THR A 178 1.98 23.40 -0.69
N VAL A 179 1.58 24.46 0.00
CA VAL A 179 1.77 24.61 1.45
C VAL A 179 0.40 24.50 2.11
N PRO A 180 0.12 23.44 2.90
CA PRO A 180 0.96 22.27 3.18
C PRO A 180 1.08 21.34 1.95
N ARG A 181 2.18 20.56 1.85
CA ARG A 181 2.37 19.57 0.79
C ARG A 181 1.28 18.52 0.89
N ARG A 182 0.26 18.62 0.04
CA ARG A 182 -0.82 17.63 0.00
C ARG A 182 -0.43 16.52 -0.96
N LEU A 183 -0.73 15.29 -0.56
CA LEU A 183 -0.64 14.15 -1.47
C LEU A 183 -1.58 14.37 -2.66
N TYR A 184 -1.13 13.94 -3.83
CA TYR A 184 -1.93 13.89 -5.04
C TYR A 184 -3.19 13.05 -4.80
N GLN A 185 -4.31 13.53 -5.35
CA GLN A 185 -5.57 12.81 -5.34
C GLN A 185 -5.91 12.43 -6.78
N PRO A 186 -5.80 11.14 -7.15
CA PRO A 186 -6.18 10.70 -8.48
C PRO A 186 -7.68 10.93 -8.74
N PRO A 187 -8.10 11.00 -10.01
CA PRO A 187 -9.50 11.12 -10.34
C PRO A 187 -10.31 10.00 -9.66
N LYS A 188 -11.55 10.32 -9.28
CA LYS A 188 -12.42 9.38 -8.56
C LYS A 188 -12.55 8.09 -9.35
N GLY A 189 -12.34 6.97 -8.67
CA GLY A 189 -12.47 5.64 -9.26
C GLY A 189 -11.21 5.12 -9.96
N TYR A 190 -10.09 5.85 -9.98
CA TYR A 190 -8.82 5.38 -10.55
C TYR A 190 -7.83 4.83 -9.54
N PHE A 191 -8.03 5.11 -8.26
CA PHE A 191 -7.31 4.47 -7.16
C PHE A 191 -8.32 3.87 -6.17
N LEU A 192 -8.33 2.55 -6.09
CA LEU A 192 -9.39 1.72 -5.48
C LEU A 192 -8.84 0.67 -4.51
N THR A 193 -7.63 0.85 -3.98
CA THR A 193 -7.03 -0.09 -3.01
C THR A 193 -7.95 -0.32 -1.80
N TRP A 194 -8.61 0.73 -1.32
CA TRP A 194 -9.56 0.67 -0.21
C TRP A 194 -11.02 0.58 -0.68
N SER A 195 -11.27 0.21 -1.94
CA SER A 195 -12.61 0.26 -2.56
C SER A 195 -13.19 1.69 -2.53
N TYR A 196 -14.47 1.84 -2.83
CA TYR A 196 -15.19 3.11 -2.80
C TYR A 196 -16.67 2.90 -2.42
N GLY A 197 -17.34 3.98 -2.04
CA GLY A 197 -18.77 3.99 -1.73
C GLY A 197 -19.11 3.27 -0.40
N PRO A 198 -20.32 2.70 -0.28
CA PRO A 198 -20.79 2.07 0.97
C PRO A 198 -19.97 0.86 1.45
N ARG A 199 -19.09 0.34 0.59
CA ARG A 199 -18.18 -0.79 0.89
C ARG A 199 -16.72 -0.35 0.87
N VAL A 200 -16.44 0.91 1.21
CA VAL A 200 -15.08 1.41 1.43
C VAL A 200 -14.46 0.70 2.64
N CYS A 201 -13.15 0.43 2.59
CA CYS A 201 -12.43 -0.27 3.64
C CYS A 201 -12.51 0.48 4.97
N PRO A 202 -13.10 -0.10 6.03
CA PRO A 202 -13.15 0.53 7.34
C PRO A 202 -11.77 0.59 8.01
N GLY A 203 -10.84 -0.28 7.59
CA GLY A 203 -9.47 -0.37 8.10
C GLY A 203 -8.47 0.60 7.47
N GLN A 204 -8.88 1.46 6.51
CA GLN A 204 -7.96 2.32 5.76
C GLN A 204 -7.04 3.14 6.67
N LYS A 205 -7.58 3.78 7.70
CA LYS A 205 -6.79 4.59 8.63
C LYS A 205 -5.85 3.75 9.47
N MET A 206 -6.30 2.60 9.96
CA MET A 206 -5.45 1.68 10.72
C MET A 206 -4.26 1.19 9.89
N ALA A 207 -4.52 0.75 8.65
CA ALA A 207 -3.46 0.30 7.73
C ALA A 207 -2.44 1.42 7.44
N GLN A 208 -2.89 2.66 7.30
CA GLN A 208 -2.03 3.83 7.16
C GLN A 208 -1.14 4.04 8.40
N VAL A 209 -1.70 3.92 9.60
CA VAL A 209 -0.94 4.03 10.86
C VAL A 209 0.10 2.92 10.98
N GLU A 210 -0.30 1.67 10.77
CA GLU A 210 0.57 0.50 10.89
C GLU A 210 1.75 0.59 9.91
N PHE A 211 1.47 0.90 8.64
CA PHE A 211 2.51 1.07 7.64
C PHE A 211 3.49 2.18 8.01
N VAL A 212 2.98 3.36 8.40
CA VAL A 212 3.81 4.49 8.82
C VAL A 212 4.67 4.10 10.02
N ALA A 213 4.09 3.51 11.05
CA ALA A 213 4.80 3.13 12.27
C ALA A 213 5.96 2.16 11.97
N VAL A 214 5.70 1.13 11.16
CA VAL A 214 6.70 0.13 10.80
C VAL A 214 7.82 0.76 9.96
N ILE A 215 7.50 1.45 8.86
CA ILE A 215 8.50 2.01 7.96
C ILE A 215 9.31 3.12 8.65
N LEU A 216 8.65 4.01 9.38
CA LEU A 216 9.32 5.06 10.15
C LEU A 216 10.29 4.46 11.17
N LYS A 217 9.85 3.48 11.96
CA LYS A 217 10.70 2.88 13.01
C LYS A 217 11.86 2.08 12.42
N LEU A 218 11.62 1.37 11.32
CA LEU A 218 12.65 0.63 10.60
C LEU A 218 13.72 1.58 10.08
N LEU A 219 13.30 2.62 9.36
CA LEU A 219 14.19 3.58 8.74
C LEU A 219 14.82 4.53 9.74
N GLN A 220 14.27 4.73 10.94
CA GLN A 220 14.87 5.54 12.00
C GLN A 220 16.32 5.13 12.30
N HIS A 221 16.60 3.83 12.28
CA HIS A 221 17.92 3.31 12.67
C HIS A 221 18.56 2.44 11.61
N HIS A 222 17.84 2.04 10.55
CA HIS A 222 18.34 1.06 9.60
C HIS A 222 18.11 1.48 8.15
N ARG A 223 19.00 0.98 7.29
CA ARG A 223 18.81 0.85 5.85
C ARG A 223 18.39 -0.59 5.57
N ILE A 224 17.57 -0.77 4.55
CA ILE A 224 17.13 -2.07 4.03
C ILE A 224 17.99 -2.39 2.82
N ASP A 225 18.77 -3.45 2.88
CA ASP A 225 19.67 -3.86 1.80
C ASP A 225 19.35 -5.29 1.38
N ALA A 226 19.29 -5.55 0.07
CA ALA A 226 19.27 -6.92 -0.42
C ALA A 226 20.67 -7.53 -0.29
N ILE A 227 20.74 -8.77 0.21
CA ILE A 227 22.01 -9.49 0.34
C ILE A 227 22.30 -10.18 -1.00
N PRO A 228 23.49 -9.95 -1.60
CA PRO A 228 23.92 -10.70 -2.76
C PRO A 228 24.11 -12.19 -2.44
N ILE A 229 23.61 -13.06 -3.30
CA ILE A 229 23.92 -14.49 -3.28
C ILE A 229 25.31 -14.68 -3.92
N ALA A 230 26.04 -15.74 -3.55
CA ALA A 230 27.40 -15.96 -4.05
C ALA A 230 27.47 -15.92 -5.60
N GLY A 231 28.24 -14.97 -6.12
CA GLY A 231 28.41 -14.73 -7.57
C GLY A 231 27.46 -13.71 -8.17
N GLU A 232 26.51 -13.14 -7.40
CA GLU A 232 25.66 -12.04 -7.87
C GLU A 232 26.40 -10.71 -7.79
N GLU A 233 26.41 -10.00 -8.91
CA GLU A 233 26.68 -8.58 -8.95
C GLU A 233 25.40 -7.78 -8.64
N ARG A 234 25.52 -6.46 -8.52
CA ARG A 234 24.38 -5.59 -8.19
C ARG A 234 23.19 -5.79 -9.12
N GLU A 235 23.44 -5.90 -10.43
CA GLU A 235 22.38 -6.07 -11.42
C GLU A 235 21.65 -7.42 -11.26
N ASP A 236 22.37 -8.49 -10.92
CA ASP A 236 21.77 -9.80 -10.66
C ASP A 236 20.84 -9.77 -9.43
N VAL A 237 21.27 -9.06 -8.37
CA VAL A 237 20.43 -8.83 -7.19
C VAL A 237 19.16 -8.08 -7.57
N GLU A 238 19.29 -7.00 -8.33
CA GLU A 238 18.17 -6.18 -8.81
C GLU A 238 17.18 -7.01 -9.64
N GLN A 239 17.67 -7.78 -10.62
CA GLN A 239 16.85 -8.68 -11.45
C GLN A 239 16.17 -9.77 -10.61
N ARG A 240 16.84 -10.32 -9.60
CA ARG A 240 16.25 -11.30 -8.68
C ARG A 240 15.10 -10.71 -7.87
N LEU A 241 15.26 -9.50 -7.33
CA LEU A 241 14.17 -8.81 -6.62
C LEU A 241 12.98 -8.56 -7.54
N ASP A 242 13.24 -8.09 -8.77
CA ASP A 242 12.21 -7.85 -9.78
C ASP A 242 11.47 -9.15 -10.15
N LYS A 243 12.20 -10.27 -10.26
CA LYS A 243 11.61 -11.60 -10.49
C LYS A 243 10.73 -12.07 -9.34
N VAL A 244 11.12 -11.81 -8.09
CA VAL A 244 10.30 -12.19 -6.92
C VAL A 244 9.02 -11.34 -6.85
N MET A 245 9.12 -10.04 -7.09
CA MET A 245 7.95 -9.15 -7.08
C MET A 245 6.99 -9.46 -8.24
N SER A 246 7.53 -9.75 -9.44
CA SER A 246 6.72 -10.13 -10.61
C SER A 246 6.16 -11.56 -10.54
N GLY A 247 6.83 -12.46 -9.81
CA GLY A 247 6.36 -13.80 -9.47
C GLY A 247 5.24 -13.83 -8.40
N CYS A 248 4.44 -12.77 -8.30
CA CYS A 248 3.35 -12.68 -7.36
C CYS A 248 2.17 -13.57 -7.78
N ILE A 249 1.51 -14.16 -6.78
CA ILE A 249 0.37 -15.06 -6.96
C ILE A 249 -0.84 -14.55 -6.18
N PRO A 250 -2.04 -14.52 -6.80
CA PRO A 250 -3.26 -14.22 -6.07
C PRO A 250 -3.67 -15.42 -5.22
N LYS A 251 -3.61 -15.26 -3.90
CA LYS A 251 -4.26 -16.16 -2.93
C LYS A 251 -5.53 -15.48 -2.41
N MET A 252 -5.63 -15.27 -1.11
CA MET A 252 -6.61 -14.33 -0.53
C MET A 252 -6.22 -12.88 -0.86
N THR A 253 -4.93 -12.60 -0.84
CA THR A 253 -4.31 -11.34 -1.25
C THR A 253 -3.24 -11.59 -2.31
N LEU A 254 -2.73 -10.55 -2.95
CA LEU A 254 -1.57 -10.62 -3.82
C LEU A 254 -0.30 -10.84 -2.98
N VAL A 255 0.38 -11.97 -3.15
CA VAL A 255 1.54 -12.37 -2.34
C VAL A 255 2.72 -12.71 -3.25
N MET A 256 3.93 -12.30 -2.87
CA MET A 256 5.17 -12.75 -3.52
C MET A 256 5.39 -14.23 -3.23
N GLU A 257 5.59 -15.04 -4.27
CA GLU A 257 5.80 -16.47 -4.09
C GLU A 257 7.04 -16.77 -3.23
N GLY A 258 6.89 -17.61 -2.21
CA GLY A 258 7.99 -18.04 -1.34
C GLY A 258 8.52 -16.99 -0.35
N ILE A 259 7.94 -15.78 -0.28
CA ILE A 259 8.51 -14.67 0.51
C ILE A 259 8.59 -14.96 2.02
N TYR A 260 7.66 -15.74 2.56
CA TYR A 260 7.60 -16.08 3.99
C TYR A 260 8.28 -17.42 4.33
N ASP A 261 9.08 -17.97 3.42
CA ASP A 261 9.81 -19.20 3.68
C ASP A 261 10.96 -18.97 4.66
N ALA A 262 10.74 -19.35 5.92
CA ALA A 262 11.67 -19.15 7.02
C ALA A 262 12.89 -20.11 7.01
N ARG A 263 13.03 -20.97 5.99
CA ARG A 263 14.24 -21.81 5.84
C ARG A 263 15.46 -20.93 5.57
N LYS A 264 16.65 -21.37 5.97
CA LYS A 264 17.92 -20.63 5.75
C LYS A 264 18.21 -20.33 4.27
N THR A 265 17.67 -21.13 3.37
CA THR A 265 17.78 -20.99 1.90
C THR A 265 16.47 -20.53 1.27
N GLY A 266 15.46 -20.22 2.09
CA GLY A 266 14.14 -19.78 1.68
C GLY A 266 14.02 -18.26 1.68
N GLY A 267 12.98 -17.77 1.01
CA GLY A 267 12.64 -16.35 0.95
C GLY A 267 13.66 -15.51 0.19
N VAL A 268 13.62 -14.20 0.44
CA VAL A 268 14.57 -13.23 -0.12
C VAL A 268 15.49 -12.75 0.99
N PRO A 269 16.82 -12.90 0.83
CA PRO A 269 17.74 -12.49 1.87
C PRO A 269 17.85 -10.96 1.90
N ILE A 270 17.29 -10.36 2.95
CA ILE A 270 17.33 -8.91 3.24
C ILE A 270 18.12 -8.68 4.53
N ARG A 271 18.94 -7.63 4.57
CA ARG A 271 19.69 -7.17 5.73
C ARG A 271 19.19 -5.81 6.18
N LEU A 272 19.18 -5.59 7.49
CA LEU A 272 19.04 -4.28 8.08
C LEU A 272 20.43 -3.77 8.52
N THR A 273 20.91 -2.71 7.88
CA THR A 273 22.21 -2.10 8.19
C THR A 273 21.98 -0.85 9.02
N ARG A 274 22.63 -0.74 10.18
CA ARG A 274 22.45 0.43 11.06
C ARG A 274 22.91 1.72 10.35
N ARG A 275 22.08 2.76 10.40
CA ARG A 275 22.39 4.12 9.94
C ARG A 275 23.24 4.84 11.00
N ASN A 276 24.19 5.65 10.54
CA ASN A 276 24.98 6.54 11.39
C ASN A 276 24.20 7.80 11.74
#